data_AF-A0A821IZ58-F1
#
_entry.id   AF-A0A821IZ58-F1
#
_cell.length_a   1.000
_cell.length_b   1.000
_cell.length_c   1.000
_cell.angle_alpha   90.00
_cell.angle_beta   90.00
_cell.angle_gamma   90.00
#
_symmetry.space_group_name_H-M   'P 1'
#
loop_
_entity.id
_entity.type
_entity.pdbx_description
1 polymer ?
#
loop_
_entity_poly.entity_id
_entity_poly.type
_entity_poly.pdbx_seq_one_letter_code
_entity_poly.pdbx_strand_id
1 'polypeptide(L)' 'MDLPPIVGYAAEQLLPLPDACAPLTHILHNLSTYVQMALDETPQTPPDGLTIDESAAVRLYTIEWDGPHR' A
#
# COMPACT_ATOMS: atom_id res chain seq x y z
N MET A 1 -9.17 -11.00 -21.60
CA MET A 1 -8.83 -9.66 -22.12
C MET A 1 -7.40 -9.40 -21.71
N ASP A 2 -6.49 -9.24 -22.66
CA ASP A 2 -5.12 -8.80 -22.36
C ASP A 2 -5.16 -7.28 -22.18
N LEU A 3 -4.98 -6.83 -20.94
CA LEU A 3 -4.80 -5.41 -20.64
C LEU A 3 -3.36 -5.04 -21.04
N PRO A 4 -3.15 -3.97 -21.83
CA PRO A 4 -1.81 -3.51 -22.12
C PRO A 4 -1.09 -3.14 -20.82
N PRO A 5 0.24 -3.32 -20.75
CA PRO A 5 1.00 -2.91 -19.58
C PRO A 5 0.81 -1.41 -19.34
N ILE A 6 0.65 -1.04 -18.07
CA ILE A 6 0.63 0.35 -17.67
C ILE A 6 2.06 0.90 -17.86
N VAL A 7 2.23 1.86 -18.77
CA VAL A 7 3.52 2.49 -19.09
C VAL A 7 3.57 3.93 -18.56
N GLY A 8 4.77 4.43 -18.27
CA GLY A 8 5.00 5.82 -17.83
C GLY A 8 5.07 6.04 -16.32
N TYR A 9 4.43 5.19 -15.52
CA TYR A 9 4.40 5.33 -14.06
C TYR A 9 5.74 5.07 -13.37
N ALA A 10 6.69 4.39 -14.04
CA ALA A 10 8.02 4.16 -13.49
C ALA A 10 8.85 5.44 -13.31
N ALA A 11 8.51 6.52 -14.03
CA ALA A 11 9.18 7.81 -13.93
C ALA A 11 8.41 8.82 -13.07
N GLU A 12 7.20 8.48 -12.64
CA GLU A 12 6.38 9.35 -11.78
C GLU A 12 6.86 9.26 -10.34
N GLN A 13 6.68 10.35 -9.60
CA GLN A 13 7.01 10.37 -8.18
C GLN A 13 6.03 9.47 -7.41
N LEU A 14 6.57 8.61 -6.56
CA LEU A 14 5.74 7.81 -5.65
C LEU A 14 5.01 8.73 -4.68
N LEU A 15 3.70 8.51 -4.57
CA LEU A 15 2.88 9.17 -3.56
C LEU A 15 3.03 8.43 -2.23
N PRO A 16 2.81 9.12 -1.11
CA PRO A 16 2.70 8.46 0.19
C PRO A 16 1.63 7.36 0.17
N LEU A 17 1.85 6.29 0.93
CA LEU A 17 0.95 5.13 0.96
C LEU A 17 -0.53 5.52 1.26
N PRO A 18 -0.83 6.40 2.23
CA PRO A 18 -2.21 6.83 2.48
C PRO A 18 -2.86 7.52 1.28
N ASP A 19 -2.11 8.35 0.56
CA ASP A 19 -2.61 9.10 -0.60
C ASP A 19 -2.87 8.17 -1.79
N ALA A 20 -1.99 7.20 -2.00
CA ALA A 20 -2.17 6.14 -3.00
C ALA A 20 -3.40 5.25 -2.71
N CYS A 21 -3.69 5.01 -1.43
CA CYS A 21 -4.83 4.19 -0.99
C CYS A 21 -6.15 4.97 -0.90
N ALA A 22 -6.12 6.30 -0.80
CA ALA A 22 -7.33 7.12 -0.63
C ALA A 22 -8.42 6.83 -1.67
N PRO A 23 -8.12 6.66 -2.98
CA PRO A 23 -9.13 6.33 -3.98
C PRO A 23 -9.78 4.96 -3.78
N LEU A 24 -9.14 4.03 -3.06
CA LEU A 24 -9.62 2.64 -2.88
C LEU A 24 -10.49 2.45 -1.65
N THR A 25 -10.56 3.44 -0.75
CA THR A 25 -11.28 3.36 0.53
C THR A 25 -12.79 3.13 0.39
N HIS A 26 -13.37 3.47 -0.77
CA HIS A 26 -14.78 3.21 -1.06
C HIS A 26 -15.05 1.77 -1.54
N ILE A 27 -14.01 1.02 -1.88
CA ILE A 27 -14.06 -0.37 -2.35
C ILE A 27 -13.67 -1.32 -1.21
N LEU A 28 -12.60 -0.98 -0.50
CA LEU A 28 -12.02 -1.80 0.55
C LEU A 28 -12.38 -1.24 1.92
N HIS A 29 -13.19 -2.00 2.66
CA HIS A 29 -13.57 -1.67 4.02
C HIS A 29 -12.34 -1.63 4.94
N ASN A 30 -12.31 -0.66 5.85
CA ASN A 30 -11.24 -0.49 6.85
C ASN A 30 -9.83 -0.30 6.27
N LEU A 31 -9.69 -0.02 4.96
CA LEU A 31 -8.39 0.16 4.31
C LEU A 31 -7.51 1.19 5.04
N SER A 32 -8.07 2.33 5.46
CA SER A 32 -7.31 3.35 6.19
C SER A 32 -6.73 2.84 7.51
N THR A 33 -7.45 1.96 8.21
CA THR A 33 -6.95 1.32 9.44
C THR A 33 -5.79 0.38 9.13
N TYR A 34 -5.92 -0.42 8.08
CA TYR A 34 -4.86 -1.33 7.65
C TYR A 34 -3.61 -0.60 7.13
N VAL A 35 -3.80 0.50 6.40
CA VAL A 35 -2.70 1.38 5.96
C VAL A 35 -1.97 1.95 7.16
N GLN A 36 -2.70 2.48 8.15
CA GLN A 36 -2.08 3.03 9.35
C GLN A 36 -1.34 1.96 10.15
N MET A 37 -1.94 0.78 10.33
CA MET A 37 -1.30 -0.35 10.99
C MET A 37 -0.02 -0.78 10.25
N ALA A 38 -0.04 -0.83 8.93
CA ALA A 38 1.13 -1.17 8.13
C ALA A 38 2.26 -0.13 8.28
N LEU A 39 1.94 1.16 8.38
CA LEU A 39 2.91 2.21 8.65
C LEU A 39 3.48 2.12 10.06
N ASP A 40 2.62 1.97 11.07
CA ASP A 40 3.01 1.93 12.48
C ASP A 40 3.88 0.70 12.82
N GLU A 41 3.63 -0.43 12.17
CA GLU A 41 4.38 -1.66 12.37
C GLU A 41 5.61 -1.81 11.45
N THR A 42 5.83 -0.85 10.53
CA THR A 42 7.02 -0.82 9.70
C THR A 42 8.15 -0.12 10.46
N PRO A 43 9.33 -0.76 10.63
CA PRO A 43 10.46 -0.11 11.27
C PRO A 43 10.85 1.19 10.58
N GLN A 44 11.21 2.21 11.37
CA GLN A 44 11.65 3.53 10.88
C GLN A 44 12.89 3.45 9.96
N THR A 45 13.66 2.36 10.05
CA THR A 45 14.78 2.07 9.16
C THR A 45 14.62 0.67 8.58
N PRO A 46 14.03 0.54 7.38
CA PRO A 46 13.95 -0.72 6.67
C PRO A 46 15.36 -1.27 6.35
N PRO A 47 15.61 -2.58 6.49
CA PRO A 47 16.95 -3.16 6.35
C PRO A 47 17.45 -3.25 4.89
N ASP A 48 16.59 -2.97 3.91
CA ASP A 48 16.75 -3.27 2.49
C ASP A 48 16.83 -2.03 1.58
N GLY A 49 16.99 -0.84 2.17
CA GLY A 49 17.11 0.42 1.43
C GLY A 49 15.77 0.95 0.88
N LEU A 50 14.66 0.30 1.24
CA LEU A 50 13.32 0.80 0.99
C LEU A 50 13.02 2.00 1.89
N THR A 51 12.15 2.87 1.39
CA THR A 51 11.46 3.85 2.23
C THR A 51 10.44 3.16 3.15
N ILE A 52 10.04 3.86 4.21
CA ILE A 52 9.01 3.38 5.13
C ILE A 52 7.72 3.07 4.36
N ASP A 53 7.31 3.92 3.42
CA ASP A 53 6.09 3.75 2.65
C ASP A 53 6.15 2.54 1.72
N GLU A 54 7.30 2.29 1.08
CA GLU A 54 7.49 1.09 0.24
C GLU A 54 7.43 -0.19 1.08
N SER A 55 8.11 -0.22 2.23
CA SER A 55 8.06 -1.37 3.14
C SER A 55 6.67 -1.55 3.75
N ALA A 56 5.97 -0.47 4.08
CA ALA A 56 4.61 -0.50 4.59
C ALA A 56 3.62 -0.98 3.52
N ALA A 57 3.83 -0.66 2.24
CA ALA A 57 3.02 -1.17 1.14
C ALA A 57 3.15 -2.69 1.01
N VAL A 58 4.37 -3.23 1.14
CA VAL A 58 4.60 -4.68 1.19
C VAL A 58 3.92 -5.29 2.41
N ARG A 59 4.05 -4.67 3.59
CA ARG A 59 3.35 -5.14 4.80
C ARG A 59 1.84 -5.17 4.57
N LEU A 60 1.23 -4.08 4.10
CA LEU A 60 -0.20 -3.98 3.79
C LEU A 60 -0.69 -5.09 2.84
N TYR A 61 0.13 -5.49 1.87
CA TYR A 61 -0.17 -6.61 0.96
C TYR A 61 -0.13 -7.98 1.66
N THR A 62 0.71 -8.13 2.70
CA THR A 62 0.94 -9.41 3.40
C THR A 62 0.20 -9.60 4.72
N ILE A 63 -0.29 -8.52 5.34
CA ILE A 63 -1.04 -8.62 6.59
C ILE A 63 -2.32 -9.43 6.39
N GLU A 64 -2.79 -10.09 7.45
CA GLU A 64 -4.09 -10.74 7.44
C GLU A 64 -5.20 -9.69 7.62
N TRP A 65 -6.26 -9.81 6.81
CA TRP A 65 -7.42 -8.93 6.84
C TRP A 65 -8.58 -9.69 7.49
N ASP A 66 -9.20 -9.09 8.51
CA ASP A 66 -10.32 -9.68 9.24
C ASP A 66 -11.63 -9.44 8.49
N GLY A 67 -12.26 -10.52 8.00
CA GLY A 67 -13.68 -10.53 7.62
C GLY A 67 -14.00 -10.48 6.12
N PRO A 68 -15.30 -10.66 5.76
CA PRO A 68 -15.72 -11.25 4.48
C PRO A 68 -15.70 -10.31 3.26
N HIS A 69 -15.16 -9.09 3.37
CA HIS A 69 -15.13 -8.09 2.29
C HIS A 69 -13.84 -8.15 1.47
N ARG A 70 -13.57 -9.35 0.94
CA ARG A 70 -12.71 -9.55 -0.23
C ARG A 70 -13.32 -8.88 -1.47
#